data_AF-A0A971HLF6-F1
#
_entry.id   AF-A0A971HLF6-F1
#
_cell.length_a   1.000
_cell.length_b   1.000
_cell.length_c   1.000
_cell.angle_alpha   90.00
_cell.angle_beta   90.00
_cell.angle_gamma   90.00
#
_symmetry.space_group_name_H-M   'P 1'
#
loop_
_entity.id
_entity.type
_entity.pdbx_description
1 polymer ?
#
loop_
_entity_poly.entity_id
_entity_poly.type
_entity_poly.pdbx_seq_one_letter_code
_entity_poly.pdbx_strand_id
1 'polypeptide(L)' 'MPEVRVGKDESLDRALRRFKQQCRRSGVLRDARKHEVYEKPSVRRKKKSEAARRRASRARRFG' A
#
# COMPACT_ATOMS: atom_id res chain seq x y z
N MET A 1 5.12 -5.31 -9.58
CA MET A 1 3.65 -5.25 -9.78
C MET A 1 3.01 -6.51 -9.23
N PRO A 2 1.75 -6.51 -8.77
CA PRO A 2 1.10 -7.70 -8.23
C PRO A 2 0.74 -8.68 -9.36
N GLU A 3 1.08 -9.96 -9.19
CA GLU A 3 0.71 -11.06 -10.08
C GLU A 3 0.01 -12.14 -9.23
N VAL A 4 -1.18 -12.58 -9.67
CA VAL A 4 -1.92 -13.70 -9.07
C VAL A 4 -2.21 -14.72 -10.15
N ARG A 5 -1.73 -15.94 -9.96
CA ARG A 5 -2.08 -17.10 -10.78
C ARG A 5 -3.29 -17.80 -10.19
N VAL A 6 -4.32 -18.02 -11.01
CA VAL A 6 -5.56 -18.69 -10.61
C VAL A 6 -5.33 -20.19 -10.60
N GLY A 7 -5.70 -20.86 -9.51
CA GLY A 7 -5.62 -22.31 -9.39
C GLY A 7 -6.81 -23.00 -10.07
N LYS A 8 -6.68 -24.29 -10.41
CA LYS A 8 -7.73 -25.08 -11.09
C LYS A 8 -9.06 -25.15 -10.31
N ASP A 9 -9.00 -25.05 -8.98
CA ASP A 9 -10.17 -25.12 -8.08
C ASP A 9 -10.53 -23.78 -7.42
N GLU A 10 -10.04 -22.66 -7.97
CA GLU A 10 -10.32 -21.34 -7.42
C GLU A 10 -11.44 -20.63 -8.19
N SER A 11 -12.48 -20.21 -7.46
CA SER A 11 -13.48 -19.28 -8.00
C SER A 11 -12.84 -17.91 -8.30
N LEU A 12 -13.22 -17.31 -9.44
CA LEU A 12 -12.75 -16.01 -9.92
C LEU A 12 -12.80 -14.93 -8.82
N ASP A 13 -13.86 -14.91 -8.00
CA ASP A 13 -13.99 -13.93 -6.91
C ASP A 13 -12.91 -14.05 -5.84
N ARG A 14 -12.48 -15.28 -5.52
CA ARG A 14 -11.38 -15.52 -4.58
C ARG A 14 -10.06 -15.01 -5.17
N ALA A 15 -9.80 -15.27 -6.45
CA ALA A 15 -8.62 -14.78 -7.14
C ALA A 15 -8.56 -13.24 -7.15
N LEU A 16 -9.69 -12.60 -7.47
CA LEU A 16 -9.81 -11.14 -7.46
C LEU A 16 -9.60 -10.55 -6.06
N ARG A 17 -10.09 -11.21 -5.00
CA ARG A 17 -9.87 -10.77 -3.63
C ARG A 17 -8.39 -10.82 -3.26
N ARG A 18 -7.68 -11.89 -3.64
CA ARG A 18 -6.23 -12.04 -3.43
C ARG A 18 -5.45 -10.97 -4.20
N PHE A 19 -5.82 -10.73 -5.46
CA PHE A 19 -5.19 -9.69 -6.28
C PHE A 19 -5.38 -8.29 -5.68
N LYS A 20 -6.61 -7.92 -5.30
CA LYS A 20 -6.89 -6.65 -4.60
C LYS A 20 -6.07 -6.50 -3.32
N GLN A 21 -5.93 -7.57 -2.54
CA GLN A 21 -5.10 -7.55 -1.33
C GLN A 21 -3.60 -7.38 -1.64
N GLN A 22 -3.10 -7.99 -2.71
CA GLN A 22 -1.72 -7.86 -3.15
C GLN A 22 -1.43 -6.47 -3.72
N CYS A 23 -2.37 -5.84 -4.44
CA CYS A 23 -2.31 -4.43 -4.85
C CYS A 23 -2.23 -3.50 -3.64
N ARG A 24 -3.02 -3.75 -2.59
CA ARG A 24 -3.00 -2.97 -1.35
C ARG A 24 -1.68 -3.14 -0.59
N ARG A 25 -1.16 -4.36 -0.50
CA ARG A 25 0.13 -4.67 0.15
C ARG A 25 1.32 -4.09 -0.58
N SER A 26 1.35 -4.22 -1.91
CA SER A 26 2.44 -3.67 -2.74
C SER A 26 2.47 -2.15 -2.75
N GLY A 27 1.35 -1.49 -2.39
CA GLY A 27 1.32 -0.03 -2.27
C GLY A 27 1.29 0.71 -3.62
N VAL A 28 1.17 -0.01 -4.73
CA VAL A 28 1.16 0.54 -6.10
C VAL A 28 0.16 1.70 -6.25
N LEU A 29 -1.06 1.54 -5.72
CA LEU A 29 -2.08 2.59 -5.77
C LEU A 29 -1.71 3.82 -4.94
N ARG A 30 -0.99 3.62 -3.83
CA ARG A 30 -0.51 4.72 -2.98
C ARG A 30 0.67 5.44 -3.62
N ASP A 31 1.49 4.74 -4.38
CA ASP A 31 2.62 5.34 -5.06
C ASP A 31 2.16 6.10 -6.30
N ALA A 32 1.21 5.57 -7.08
CA ALA A 32 0.55 6.32 -8.17
C ALA A 32 0.04 7.69 -7.69
N ARG A 33 -0.74 7.72 -6.60
CA ARG A 33 -1.25 8.97 -6.00
C ARG A 33 -0.18 9.95 -5.51
N LYS A 34 1.01 9.48 -5.12
CA LYS A 34 2.12 10.37 -4.73
C LYS A 34 2.87 10.93 -5.94
N HIS A 35 2.81 10.23 -7.08
CA HIS A 35 3.49 10.60 -8.31
C HIS A 35 2.59 11.40 -9.26
N GLU A 36 1.28 11.45 -9.00
CA GLU A 36 0.32 12.30 -9.74
C GLU A 36 0.66 13.80 -9.68
N VAL A 37 1.27 14.28 -8.59
CA VAL A 37 1.64 15.69 -8.42
C VAL A 37 3.08 15.81 -7.97
N TYR A 38 3.80 16.78 -8.53
CA TYR A 38 5.15 17.10 -8.06
C TYR A 38 5.12 17.64 -6.62
N GLU A 39 5.75 16.90 -5.71
CA GLU A 39 6.05 17.38 -4.36
C GLU A 39 7.52 17.78 -4.26
N LYS A 40 7.76 19.00 -3.77
CA LYS A 40 9.11 19.46 -3.43
C LYS A 40 9.81 18.46 -2.48
N PRO A 41 11.12 18.22 -2.61
CA PRO A 41 11.85 17.24 -1.80
C PRO A 41 11.70 17.42 -0.29
N SER A 42 11.60 18.67 0.19
CA SER A 42 11.39 19.00 1.60
C SER A 42 10.03 18.51 2.12
N VAL A 43 8.96 18.71 1.34
CA VAL A 43 7.60 18.26 1.67
C VAL A 43 7.54 16.74 1.72
N ARG A 44 8.18 16.06 0.75
CA ARG A 44 8.27 14.59 0.71
C ARG A 44 8.99 14.03 1.94
N ARG A 45 10.11 14.66 2.36
CA ARG A 45 10.85 14.30 3.58
C ARG A 45 9.99 14.50 4.84
N LYS A 46 9.29 15.64 4.95
CA LYS A 46 8.37 15.94 6.07
C LYS A 46 7.26 14.89 6.17
N LYS A 47 6.52 14.63 5.07
CA LYS A 47 5.45 13.64 5.02
C LYS A 47 5.93 12.22 5.38
N LYS A 48 7.14 11.83 4.95
CA LYS A 48 7.75 10.54 5.32
C LYS A 48 7.96 10.42 6.83
N SER A 49 8.48 11.47 7.46
CA SER A 49 8.75 11.51 8.90
C SER A 49 7.47 11.45 9.73
N GLU A 50 6.43 12.19 9.34
CA GLU A 50 5.13 12.19 10.00
C GLU A 50 4.45 10.83 9.89
N ALA A 51 4.49 10.20 8.71
CA ALA A 51 3.94 8.86 8.51
C ALA A 51 4.65 7.81 9.39
N ALA A 52 5.97 7.91 9.57
CA ALA A 52 6.71 7.02 10.47
C ALA A 52 6.30 7.22 11.94
N ARG A 53 6.22 8.48 12.40
CA ARG A 53 5.75 8.81 13.76
C ARG A 53 4.34 8.28 14.04
N ARG A 54 3.41 8.48 13.09
CA ARG A 54 2.03 7.97 13.20
C ARG A 54 1.94 6.44 13.26
N ARG A 55 2.84 5.72 12.56
CA ARG A 55 2.91 4.25 12.65
C ARG A 55 3.45 3.81 14.00
N ALA A 56 4.50 4.46 14.49
CA ALA A 56 5.09 4.15 15.79
C ALA A 56 4.10 4.42 16.93
N SER A 57 3.36 5.54 16.89
CA SER A 57 2.34 5.83 17.91
C SER A 57 1.18 4.85 17.88
N ARG A 58 0.73 4.41 16.69
CA ARG A 58 -0.27 3.35 16.58
C ARG A 58 0.24 2.03 17.15
N ALA A 59 1.46 1.62 16.83
CA ALA A 59 2.04 0.37 17.35
C ALA A 59 2.12 0.37 18.89
N ARG A 60 2.49 1.50 19.50
CA ARG A 60 2.56 1.67 20.96
C ARG A 60 1.19 1.72 21.65
N ARG A 61 0.11 2.03 20.92
CA ARG A 61 -1.25 2.15 21.50
C ARG A 61 -1.95 0.79 21.62
N PHE A 62 -1.49 -0.20 20.85
CA PHE A 62 -2.10 -1.53 20.78
C PHE A 62 -1.15 -2.64 21.26
N GLY A 63 -0.02 -2.29 21.87
CA GLY A 63 0.86 -3.18 22.63
C GLY A 63 0.84 -2.77 24.09
#